data_AF-A0A349R0M2-F1
#
_entry.id   AF-A0A349R0M2-F1
#
_cell.length_a   1.000
_cell.length_b   1.000
_cell.length_c   1.000
_cell.angle_alpha   90.00
_cell.angle_beta   90.00
_cell.angle_gamma   90.00
#
_symmetry.space_group_name_H-M   'P 1'
#
loop_
_entity.id
_entity.type
_entity.pdbx_description
1 polymer ?
#
loop_
_entity_poly.entity_id
_entity_poly.type
_entity_poly.pdbx_seq_one_letter_code
_entity_poly.pdbx_strand_id
1 'polypeptide(L)'
;MKKELNEKQEIEATFIKDWCTTVIDFIYSKYSEQASFGEMFKDAFSEETKERILREVGPSIYLKGLRMAFNDTNEMAMDGPPVMQEDLNKILREKFGKDLMTYSKKIQRKITQIKETGKISNEDEYRLIMSYIEAIYNDESKREELNLLNHLLLSWEKV
;
A
#
# COMPACT_ATOMS: atom_id res chain seq x y z
N MET A 1 14.68 -31.23 -4.14
CA MET A 1 13.22 -31.10 -3.96
C MET A 1 12.87 -29.64 -4.24
N LYS A 2 12.08 -29.34 -5.28
CA LYS A 2 11.61 -27.97 -5.54
C LYS A 2 10.71 -27.59 -4.36
N LYS A 3 11.06 -26.54 -3.62
CA LYS A 3 10.20 -26.07 -2.53
C LYS A 3 9.14 -25.18 -3.15
N GLU A 4 7.87 -25.49 -2.92
CA GLU A 4 6.75 -24.78 -3.54
C GLU A 4 5.97 -24.00 -2.49
N LEU A 5 5.29 -22.96 -2.94
CA LEU A 5 4.34 -22.21 -2.12
C LEU A 5 3.05 -23.02 -2.01
N ASN A 6 2.38 -22.93 -0.87
CA ASN A 6 1.00 -23.40 -0.78
C ASN A 6 0.03 -22.36 -1.37
N GLU A 7 -1.24 -22.74 -1.51
CA GLU A 7 -2.28 -21.89 -2.11
C GLU A 7 -2.37 -20.49 -1.48
N LYS A 8 -2.40 -20.40 -0.15
CA LYS A 8 -2.46 -19.11 0.55
C LYS A 8 -1.24 -18.24 0.26
N GLN A 9 -0.07 -18.86 0.20
CA GLN A 9 1.19 -18.18 -0.10
C GLN A 9 1.26 -17.73 -1.57
N GLU A 10 0.69 -18.49 -2.50
CA GLU A 10 0.60 -18.09 -3.91
C GLU A 10 -0.35 -16.90 -4.09
N ILE A 11 -1.50 -16.90 -3.42
CA ILE A 11 -2.44 -15.76 -3.42
C ILE A 11 -1.74 -14.50 -2.93
N GLU A 12 -1.03 -14.59 -1.80
CA GLU A 12 -0.27 -13.46 -1.24
C GLU A 12 0.84 -12.98 -2.18
N ALA A 13 1.65 -13.91 -2.72
CA ALA A 13 2.75 -13.57 -3.60
C ALA A 13 2.25 -12.89 -4.90
N THR A 14 1.15 -13.40 -5.45
CA THR A 14 0.51 -12.84 -6.65
C THR A 14 -0.01 -11.44 -6.39
N PHE A 15 -0.73 -11.23 -5.27
CA PHE A 15 -1.19 -9.90 -4.90
C PHE A 15 -0.04 -8.90 -4.76
N ILE A 16 1.03 -9.28 -4.06
CA ILE A 16 2.19 -8.40 -3.87
C ILE A 16 2.85 -8.06 -5.21
N LYS A 17 3.06 -9.06 -6.08
CA LYS A 17 3.63 -8.87 -7.42
C LYS A 17 2.78 -7.91 -8.24
N ASP A 18 1.48 -8.15 -8.33
CA ASP A 18 0.57 -7.35 -9.14
C ASP A 18 0.49 -5.91 -8.63
N TRP A 19 0.43 -5.72 -7.31
CA TRP A 19 0.45 -4.40 -6.69
C TRP A 19 1.76 -3.65 -7.00
N CYS A 20 2.90 -4.25 -6.69
CA CYS A 20 4.19 -3.58 -6.83
C CYS A 20 4.50 -3.24 -8.29
N THR A 21 4.24 -4.17 -9.22
CA THR A 21 4.43 -3.92 -10.65
C THR A 21 3.52 -2.80 -11.16
N THR A 22 2.26 -2.73 -10.70
CA THR A 22 1.35 -1.62 -11.05
C THR A 22 1.89 -0.27 -10.57
N VAL A 23 2.40 -0.22 -9.33
CA VAL A 23 2.99 1.00 -8.76
C VAL A 23 4.26 1.41 -9.51
N ILE A 24 5.15 0.46 -9.79
CA ILE A 24 6.40 0.68 -10.53
C ILE A 24 6.09 1.19 -11.95
N ASP A 25 5.18 0.51 -12.67
CA ASP A 25 4.79 0.90 -14.02
C ASP A 25 4.24 2.32 -14.05
N PHE A 26 3.36 2.66 -13.10
CA PHE A 26 2.85 4.02 -12.99
C PHE A 26 3.97 5.04 -12.74
N ILE A 27 4.82 4.80 -11.74
CA ILE A 27 5.91 5.72 -11.38
C ILE A 27 6.83 5.98 -12.57
N TYR A 28 7.32 4.92 -13.20
CA TYR A 28 8.27 5.04 -14.30
C TYR A 28 7.64 5.46 -15.62
N SER A 29 6.32 5.29 -15.80
CA SER A 29 5.62 5.87 -16.96
C SER A 29 5.66 7.39 -16.99
N LYS A 30 5.82 8.05 -15.83
CA LYS A 30 5.92 9.51 -15.71
C LYS A 30 7.33 10.03 -16.05
N TYR A 31 8.33 9.13 -16.11
CA TYR A 31 9.74 9.46 -16.37
C TYR A 31 10.28 8.55 -17.47
N SER A 32 9.97 8.86 -18.73
CA SER A 32 10.31 8.02 -19.90
C SER A 32 11.79 7.66 -20.01
N GLU A 33 12.69 8.56 -19.62
CA GLU A 33 14.15 8.33 -19.59
C GLU A 33 14.58 7.28 -18.55
N GLN A 34 13.71 6.97 -17.59
CA GLN A 34 13.95 6.02 -16.50
C GLN A 34 13.19 4.70 -16.68
N ALA A 35 12.53 4.48 -17.81
CA ALA A 35 11.75 3.26 -18.05
C ALA A 35 12.56 1.96 -17.82
N SER A 36 13.85 1.96 -18.15
CA SER A 36 14.75 0.83 -17.91
C SER A 36 14.94 0.50 -16.42
N PHE A 37 14.87 1.50 -15.53
CA PHE A 37 14.90 1.26 -14.09
C PHE A 37 13.62 0.56 -13.64
N GLY A 38 12.46 0.96 -14.16
CA GLY A 38 11.19 0.28 -13.89
C GLY A 38 11.25 -1.21 -14.21
N GLU A 39 11.76 -1.58 -15.38
CA GLU A 39 11.95 -2.99 -15.75
C GLU A 39 12.91 -3.72 -14.80
N MET A 40 14.01 -3.08 -14.41
CA MET A 40 14.96 -3.65 -13.43
C MET A 40 14.29 -3.93 -12.08
N PHE A 41 13.43 -3.03 -11.58
CA PHE A 41 12.69 -3.27 -10.34
C PHE A 41 11.66 -4.39 -10.49
N LYS A 42 11.02 -4.52 -11.65
CA LYS A 42 10.03 -5.59 -11.92
C LYS A 42 10.66 -6.98 -12.00
N ASP A 43 11.94 -7.09 -12.37
CA ASP A 43 12.63 -8.38 -12.43
C ASP A 43 12.72 -9.09 -11.06
N ALA A 44 12.67 -8.33 -9.95
CA ALA A 44 12.55 -8.89 -8.60
C ALA A 44 11.27 -9.75 -8.41
N PHE A 45 10.25 -9.55 -9.26
CA PHE A 45 8.99 -10.25 -9.25
C PHE A 45 8.83 -11.22 -10.45
N SER A 46 9.90 -11.49 -11.20
CA SER A 46 9.87 -12.43 -12.32
C SER A 46 9.71 -13.87 -11.85
N GLU A 47 9.16 -14.73 -12.71
CA GLU A 47 9.05 -16.17 -12.41
C GLU A 47 10.43 -16.81 -12.24
N GLU A 48 11.43 -16.34 -12.98
CA GLU A 48 12.82 -16.79 -12.82
C GLU A 48 13.36 -16.47 -11.42
N THR A 49 13.17 -15.24 -10.93
CA THR A 49 13.55 -14.84 -9.57
C THR A 49 12.82 -15.67 -8.53
N LYS A 50 11.51 -15.88 -8.70
CA LYS A 50 10.69 -16.75 -7.82
C LYS A 50 11.27 -18.17 -7.76
N GLU A 51 11.46 -18.82 -8.90
CA GLU A 51 11.97 -20.19 -8.96
C GLU A 51 13.36 -20.32 -8.35
N ARG A 52 14.25 -19.36 -8.62
CA ARG A 52 15.61 -19.32 -8.07
C ARG A 52 15.59 -19.25 -6.54
N ILE A 53 14.85 -18.30 -5.95
CA ILE A 53 14.79 -18.11 -4.50
C ILE A 53 14.12 -19.31 -3.82
N LEU A 54 13.04 -19.83 -4.40
CA LEU A 54 12.36 -21.01 -3.87
C LEU A 54 13.28 -22.25 -3.84
N ARG A 55 14.12 -22.43 -4.87
CA ARG A 55 15.11 -23.51 -4.92
C ARG A 55 16.23 -23.34 -3.90
N GLU A 56 16.77 -22.13 -3.77
CA GLU A 56 17.98 -21.86 -2.97
C GLU A 56 17.68 -21.72 -1.47
N VAL A 57 16.64 -20.96 -1.11
CA VAL A 57 16.37 -20.57 0.28
C VAL A 57 14.96 -20.95 0.76
N GLY A 58 14.00 -21.06 -0.16
CA GLY A 58 12.67 -21.61 0.09
C GLY A 58 11.56 -20.58 0.40
N PRO A 59 10.32 -21.07 0.62
CA PRO A 59 9.10 -20.27 0.65
C PRO A 59 9.10 -19.12 1.67
N SER A 60 9.60 -19.38 2.88
CA SER A 60 9.58 -18.38 3.98
C SER A 60 10.44 -17.15 3.64
N ILE A 61 11.64 -17.37 3.10
CA ILE A 61 12.55 -16.28 2.72
C ILE A 61 12.02 -15.54 1.49
N TYR A 62 11.49 -16.26 0.50
CA TYR A 62 10.85 -15.66 -0.67
C TYR A 62 9.73 -14.69 -0.27
N LEU A 63 8.77 -15.15 0.55
CA LEU A 63 7.65 -14.31 1.00
C LEU A 63 8.12 -13.13 1.85
N LYS A 64 9.14 -13.33 2.70
CA LYS A 64 9.74 -12.22 3.45
C LYS A 64 10.30 -11.15 2.51
N GLY A 65 11.02 -11.56 1.47
CA GLY A 65 11.54 -10.65 0.45
C GLY A 65 10.43 -9.87 -0.28
N LEU A 66 9.38 -10.57 -0.70
CA LEU A 66 8.20 -9.92 -1.33
C LEU A 66 7.54 -8.89 -0.41
N ARG A 67 7.32 -9.21 0.87
CA ARG A 67 6.73 -8.28 1.83
C ARG A 67 7.62 -7.06 2.09
N MET A 68 8.95 -7.22 2.04
CA MET A 68 9.88 -6.09 2.11
C MET A 68 9.74 -5.21 0.87
N ALA A 69 9.81 -5.80 -0.32
CA ALA A 69 9.63 -5.07 -1.57
C ALA A 69 8.26 -4.35 -1.63
N PHE A 70 7.20 -4.97 -1.11
CA PHE A 70 5.89 -4.34 -0.98
C PHE A 70 5.91 -3.09 -0.10
N ASN A 71 6.56 -3.15 1.07
CA ASN A 71 6.69 -1.98 1.93
C ASN A 71 7.51 -0.89 1.26
N ASP A 72 8.67 -1.23 0.71
CA ASP A 72 9.58 -0.27 0.09
C ASP A 72 8.93 0.41 -1.13
N THR A 73 8.17 -0.35 -1.93
CA THR A 73 7.43 0.18 -3.09
C THR A 73 6.34 1.15 -2.67
N ASN A 74 5.59 0.84 -1.61
CA ASN A 74 4.56 1.74 -1.08
C ASN A 74 5.17 3.00 -0.42
N GLU A 75 6.28 2.86 0.31
CA GLU A 75 6.99 3.99 0.91
C GLU A 75 7.52 4.94 -0.19
N MET A 76 8.17 4.39 -1.23
CA MET A 76 8.61 5.16 -2.40
C MET A 76 7.45 5.91 -3.08
N ALA A 77 6.30 5.26 -3.27
CA ALA A 77 5.14 5.90 -3.87
C ALA A 77 4.56 7.03 -3.00
N MET A 78 4.56 6.83 -1.67
CA MET A 78 4.09 7.83 -0.70
C MET A 78 5.03 9.04 -0.53
N ASP A 79 6.29 8.92 -0.92
CA ASP A 79 7.25 10.02 -0.92
C ASP A 79 7.17 10.89 -2.20
N GLY A 80 6.37 10.46 -3.19
CA GLY A 80 6.11 11.24 -4.41
C GLY A 80 5.21 12.46 -4.19
N PRO A 81 5.05 13.36 -5.18
CA PRO A 81 4.17 14.52 -5.08
C PRO A 81 2.69 14.14 -4.85
N PRO A 82 1.89 14.95 -4.12
CA PRO A 82 0.49 14.62 -3.83
C PRO A 82 -0.36 14.29 -5.07
N VAL A 83 -0.22 15.06 -6.14
CA VAL A 83 -0.94 14.82 -7.41
C VAL A 83 -0.62 13.44 -8.00
N MET A 84 0.63 12.99 -7.85
CA MET A 84 1.05 11.67 -8.32
C MET A 84 0.45 10.55 -7.45
N GLN A 85 0.35 10.78 -6.14
CA GLN A 85 -0.31 9.85 -5.23
C GLN A 85 -1.81 9.74 -5.52
N GLU A 86 -2.48 10.84 -5.82
CA GLU A 86 -3.90 10.87 -6.18
C GLU A 86 -4.19 10.07 -7.46
N ASP A 87 -3.41 10.32 -8.52
CA ASP A 87 -3.48 9.57 -9.79
C ASP A 87 -3.26 8.06 -9.56
N LEU A 88 -2.22 7.71 -8.79
CA LEU A 88 -1.91 6.31 -8.49
C LEU A 88 -3.02 5.65 -7.66
N ASN A 89 -3.52 6.34 -6.64
CA ASN A 89 -4.60 5.84 -5.79
C ASN A 89 -5.88 5.56 -6.59
N LYS A 90 -6.17 6.35 -7.64
CA LYS A 90 -7.27 6.03 -8.56
C LYS A 90 -7.06 4.69 -9.26
N ILE A 91 -5.88 4.46 -9.85
CA ILE A 91 -5.54 3.20 -10.52
C ILE A 91 -5.62 2.02 -9.55
N LEU A 92 -5.08 2.18 -8.34
CA LEU A 92 -5.06 1.13 -7.32
C LEU A 92 -6.47 0.79 -6.84
N ARG A 93 -7.34 1.79 -6.64
CA ARG A 93 -8.73 1.54 -6.24
C ARG A 93 -9.51 0.83 -7.33
N GLU A 94 -9.34 1.24 -8.59
CA GLU A 94 -10.01 0.60 -9.72
C GLU A 94 -9.56 -0.87 -9.88
N LYS A 95 -8.28 -1.18 -9.67
CA LYS A 95 -7.73 -2.52 -9.88
C LYS A 95 -7.84 -3.44 -8.66
N PHE A 96 -7.67 -2.91 -7.45
CA PHE A 96 -7.53 -3.70 -6.22
C PHE A 96 -8.56 -3.34 -5.13
N GLY A 97 -9.36 -2.29 -5.33
CA GLY A 97 -10.29 -1.79 -4.30
C GLY A 97 -9.61 -1.17 -3.09
N LYS A 98 -8.28 -0.95 -3.13
CA LYS A 98 -7.44 -0.39 -2.07
C LYS A 98 -6.50 0.65 -2.66
N ASP A 99 -5.85 1.44 -1.81
CA ASP A 99 -4.93 2.50 -2.21
C ASP A 99 -3.65 2.53 -1.35
N LEU A 100 -2.74 3.47 -1.62
CA LEU A 100 -1.49 3.59 -0.85
C LEU A 100 -1.74 3.88 0.64
N MET A 101 -2.82 4.61 0.95
CA MET A 101 -3.19 4.96 2.33
C MET A 101 -3.48 3.72 3.16
N THR A 102 -4.09 2.71 2.54
CA THR A 102 -4.41 1.41 3.16
C THR A 102 -3.18 0.76 3.80
N TYR A 103 -2.02 0.85 3.14
CA TYR A 103 -0.80 0.14 3.53
C TYR A 103 0.30 1.05 4.13
N SER A 104 0.06 2.37 4.20
CA SER A 104 1.04 3.30 4.73
C SER A 104 1.15 3.24 6.26
N LYS A 105 2.27 2.70 6.75
CA LYS A 105 2.58 2.67 8.20
C LYS A 105 2.63 4.06 8.82
N LYS A 106 3.14 5.06 8.09
CA LYS A 106 3.23 6.45 8.54
C LYS A 106 1.83 7.02 8.82
N ILE A 107 0.90 6.79 7.90
CA ILE A 107 -0.49 7.21 8.04
C ILE A 107 -1.17 6.44 9.17
N GLN A 108 -1.01 5.12 9.23
CA GLN A 108 -1.59 4.30 10.31
C GLN A 108 -1.12 4.75 11.70
N ARG A 109 0.15 5.13 11.85
CA ARG A 109 0.68 5.72 13.09
C ARG A 109 0.02 7.06 13.40
N LYS A 110 -0.12 7.93 12.40
CA LYS A 110 -0.75 9.25 12.57
C LYS A 110 -2.23 9.13 12.93
N ILE A 111 -2.98 8.24 12.28
CA ILE A 111 -4.37 7.94 12.60
C ILE A 111 -4.49 7.37 14.01
N THR A 112 -3.60 6.45 14.41
CA THR A 112 -3.56 5.93 15.78
C THR A 112 -3.33 7.05 16.79
N GLN A 113 -2.36 7.93 16.55
CA GLN A 113 -2.11 9.09 17.42
C GLN A 113 -3.34 9.98 17.55
N ILE A 114 -4.02 10.31 16.44
CA ILE A 114 -5.21 11.16 16.49
C ILE A 114 -6.32 10.49 17.31
N LYS A 115 -6.58 9.19 17.10
CA LYS A 115 -7.54 8.42 17.89
C LYS A 115 -7.21 8.43 19.38
N GLU A 116 -5.94 8.25 19.75
CA GLU A 116 -5.49 8.28 21.14
C GLU A 116 -5.66 9.65 21.79
N THR A 117 -5.39 10.73 21.06
CA THR A 117 -5.61 12.09 21.56
C THR A 117 -7.08 12.49 21.62
N GLY A 118 -7.95 11.78 20.89
CA GLY A 118 -9.38 12.04 20.83
C GLY A 118 -9.76 13.38 20.18
N LYS A 119 -8.84 14.04 19.47
CA LYS A 119 -9.09 15.34 18.84
C LYS A 119 -8.30 15.52 17.54
N ILE A 120 -8.93 16.19 16.59
CA ILE A 120 -8.26 16.76 15.41
C ILE A 120 -7.62 18.08 15.86
N SER A 121 -6.37 18.34 15.47
CA SER A 121 -5.63 19.52 15.93
C SER A 121 -5.47 20.60 14.86
N ASN A 122 -5.58 20.23 13.59
CA ASN A 122 -5.41 21.13 12.46
C ASN A 122 -6.10 20.59 11.20
N GLU A 123 -6.11 21.41 10.15
CA GLU A 123 -6.75 21.09 8.88
C GLU A 123 -6.08 19.92 8.14
N ASP A 124 -4.76 19.73 8.27
CA ASP A 124 -4.06 18.60 7.66
C ASP A 124 -4.51 17.27 8.27
N GLU A 125 -4.71 17.22 9.59
CA GLU A 125 -5.26 16.05 10.28
C GLU A 125 -6.71 15.78 9.89
N TYR A 126 -7.52 16.83 9.68
CA TYR A 126 -8.88 16.70 9.17
C TYR A 126 -8.89 16.06 7.77
N ARG A 127 -8.10 16.61 6.84
CA ARG A 127 -7.99 16.07 5.47
C ARG A 127 -7.48 14.64 5.47
N LEU A 128 -6.49 14.35 6.31
CA LEU A 128 -5.94 13.00 6.45
C LEU A 128 -7.01 11.99 6.91
N ILE A 129 -7.83 12.35 7.90
CA ILE A 129 -8.92 11.47 8.37
C ILE A 129 -9.95 11.25 7.27
N MET A 130 -10.35 12.31 6.56
CA MET A 130 -11.27 12.19 5.43
C MET A 130 -10.77 11.19 4.38
N SER A 131 -9.52 11.35 3.92
CA SER A 131 -8.92 10.44 2.94
C SER A 131 -8.79 9.00 3.49
N TYR A 132 -8.47 8.84 4.78
CA TYR A 132 -8.37 7.51 5.37
C TYR A 132 -9.74 6.83 5.50
N ILE A 133 -10.80 7.57 5.83
CA ILE A 133 -12.18 7.04 5.86
C ILE A 133 -12.58 6.53 4.49
N GLU A 134 -12.32 7.30 3.42
CA GLU A 134 -12.61 6.86 2.05
C GLU A 134 -11.89 5.55 1.70
N ALA A 135 -10.63 5.41 2.11
CA ALA A 135 -9.83 4.21 1.87
C ALA A 135 -10.37 2.95 2.58
N ILE A 136 -10.98 3.11 3.76
CA ILE A 136 -11.48 1.99 4.57
C ILE A 136 -13.00 1.83 4.55
N TYR A 137 -13.73 2.70 3.86
CA TYR A 137 -15.20 2.79 3.90
C TYR A 137 -15.91 1.45 3.59
N ASN A 138 -15.40 0.71 2.60
CA ASN A 138 -15.96 -0.58 2.17
C ASN A 138 -15.41 -1.79 2.95
N ASP A 139 -14.54 -1.57 3.94
CA ASP A 139 -13.94 -2.64 4.73
C ASP A 139 -14.77 -2.90 6.00
N GLU A 140 -15.60 -3.94 5.97
CA GLU A 140 -16.50 -4.26 7.09
C GLU A 140 -15.74 -4.53 8.41
N SER A 141 -14.51 -5.05 8.32
CA SER A 141 -13.66 -5.27 9.50
C SER A 141 -13.23 -3.97 10.20
N LYS A 142 -13.41 -2.82 9.52
CA LYS A 142 -13.04 -1.48 9.98
C LYS A 142 -14.20 -0.62 10.44
N ARG A 143 -15.41 -1.19 10.58
CA ARG A 143 -16.63 -0.44 10.93
C ARG A 143 -16.52 0.36 12.24
N GLU A 144 -15.92 -0.21 13.28
CA GLU A 144 -15.72 0.50 14.55
C GLU A 144 -14.73 1.67 14.41
N GLU A 145 -13.66 1.46 13.66
CA GLU A 145 -12.66 2.50 13.36
C GLU A 145 -13.29 3.65 12.55
N LEU A 146 -14.11 3.32 11.53
CA LEU A 146 -14.89 4.29 10.76
C LEU A 146 -15.82 5.14 11.64
N ASN A 147 -16.57 4.52 12.55
CA ASN A 147 -17.48 5.24 13.44
C ASN A 147 -16.75 6.22 14.35
N LEU A 148 -15.61 5.80 14.91
CA LEU A 148 -14.77 6.66 15.76
C LEU A 148 -14.25 7.87 14.97
N LEU A 149 -13.72 7.64 13.76
CA LEU A 149 -13.17 8.71 12.93
C LEU A 149 -14.24 9.70 12.46
N ASN A 150 -15.43 9.22 12.09
CA ASN A 150 -16.58 10.08 11.77
C ASN A 150 -16.98 10.96 12.95
N HIS A 151 -16.94 10.42 14.18
CA HIS A 151 -17.24 11.20 15.38
C HIS A 151 -16.20 12.31 15.64
N LEU A 152 -14.92 12.05 15.36
CA LEU A 152 -13.85 13.05 15.47
C LEU A 152 -14.05 14.20 14.46
N LEU A 153 -14.42 13.89 13.22
CA LEU A 153 -14.73 14.90 12.21
C LEU A 153 -15.91 15.80 12.63
N LEU A 154 -17.01 15.19 13.08
CA LEU A 154 -18.20 15.93 13.55
C LEU A 154 -17.92 16.81 14.78
N SER A 155 -16.93 16.42 15.61
CA SER A 155 -16.54 17.19 16.79
C SER A 155 -15.67 18.38 16.42
N TRP A 156 -14.86 18.27 15.37
CA TRP A 156 -14.04 19.36 14.84
C TRP A 156 -14.87 20.45 14.16
N GLU A 157 -15.91 20.09 13.39
CA GLU A 157 -16.79 21.05 12.71
C GLU A 157 -17.61 21.94 13.65
N LYS A 158 -17.63 21.63 14.95
CA LYS A 158 -18.32 22.40 15.99
C LYS A 158 -17.41 23.39 16.74
N VAL A 159 -16.11 23.41 16.41
CA VAL A 159 -15.09 24.32 16.97
C VAL A 159 -14.93 25.53 16.05
#